data_AF-A0A1B2F0S1-F1
#
_entry.id   AF-A0A1B2F0S1-F1
#
_cell.length_a   1.000
_cell.length_b   1.000
_cell.length_c   1.000
_cell.angle_alpha   90.00
_cell.angle_beta   90.00
_cell.angle_gamma   90.00
#
_symmetry.space_group_name_H-M   'P 1'
#
loop_
_entity.id
_entity.type
_entity.pdbx_description
1 polymer ?
#
loop_
_entity_poly.entity_id
_entity_poly.type
_entity_poly.pdbx_seq_one_letter_code
_entity_poly.pdbx_strand_id
1 'polypeptide(L)'
;MKAMKGLAVFAMVLAMQTTAMAKERVFTAHVAADGTLLRQSPNWITDIKHQPQPNYFSLYKLTLNKQVVRQDPGFCTVSAIDASSYDRQLYGQAKVTGKPLAEKVGVMTQLVDKKGPSGDNALEFLLMCTR
;
A
#
# COMPACT_ATOMS: atom_id res chain seq x y z
N MET A 1 -13.03 -56.91 9.21
CA MET A 1 -13.75 -55.74 9.80
C MET A 1 -12.85 -54.56 10.21
N LYS A 2 -11.56 -54.73 10.57
CA LYS A 2 -10.67 -53.61 10.94
C LYS A 2 -10.33 -52.65 9.77
N ALA A 3 -10.11 -53.17 8.57
CA ALA A 3 -9.77 -52.35 7.38
C ALA A 3 -10.89 -51.38 6.95
N MET A 4 -12.15 -51.77 7.12
CA MET A 4 -13.31 -50.99 6.70
C MET A 4 -13.56 -49.76 7.61
N LYS A 5 -13.13 -49.83 8.88
CA LYS A 5 -13.16 -48.68 9.80
C LYS A 5 -12.08 -47.65 9.46
N GLY A 6 -10.90 -48.09 9.03
CA GLY A 6 -9.81 -47.20 8.63
C GLY A 6 -10.14 -46.35 7.40
N LEU A 7 -10.82 -46.93 6.42
CA LEU A 7 -11.22 -46.23 5.19
C LEU A 7 -12.24 -45.11 5.45
N ALA A 8 -13.18 -45.34 6.37
CA ALA A 8 -14.19 -44.36 6.74
C ALA A 8 -13.58 -43.15 7.48
N VAL A 9 -12.60 -43.37 8.35
CA VAL A 9 -11.88 -42.28 9.03
C VAL A 9 -11.02 -41.49 8.03
N PHE A 10 -10.36 -42.17 7.09
CA PHE A 10 -9.54 -41.50 6.07
C PHE A 10 -10.39 -40.63 5.13
N ALA A 11 -11.58 -41.11 4.73
CA ALA A 11 -12.53 -40.34 3.92
C ALA A 11 -13.07 -39.09 4.65
N MET A 12 -13.26 -39.16 5.97
CA MET A 12 -13.68 -38.01 6.78
C MET A 12 -12.60 -36.94 6.93
N VAL A 13 -11.32 -37.33 7.02
CA VAL A 13 -10.19 -36.38 7.11
C VAL A 13 -9.96 -35.65 5.78
N LEU A 14 -10.15 -36.32 4.65
CA LEU A 14 -10.08 -35.71 3.31
C LEU A 14 -11.21 -34.71 3.06
N ALA A 15 -12.41 -34.95 3.60
CA ALA A 15 -13.56 -34.04 3.48
C ALA A 15 -13.41 -32.75 4.29
N MET A 16 -12.48 -32.70 5.25
CA MET A 16 -12.21 -31.52 6.09
C MET A 16 -11.08 -30.63 5.55
N GLN A 17 -10.61 -30.84 4.33
CA GLN A 17 -9.72 -29.88 3.67
C GLN A 17 -10.49 -28.66 3.16
N THR A 18 -11.17 -27.95 4.07
CA THR A 18 -11.59 -26.58 3.82
C THR A 18 -10.32 -25.75 3.81
N THR A 19 -9.83 -25.43 2.61
CA THR A 19 -8.78 -24.45 2.44
C THR A 19 -9.27 -23.16 3.08
N ALA A 20 -8.64 -22.77 4.19
CA ALA A 20 -8.76 -21.43 4.73
C ALA A 20 -8.10 -20.48 3.72
N MET A 21 -8.81 -20.19 2.64
CA MET A 21 -8.45 -19.15 1.68
C MET A 21 -8.60 -17.84 2.44
N ALA A 22 -7.54 -17.41 3.12
CA ALA A 22 -7.46 -16.09 3.70
C ALA A 22 -7.67 -15.11 2.54
N LYS A 23 -8.87 -14.52 2.46
CA LYS A 23 -9.20 -13.58 1.40
C LYS A 23 -8.23 -12.42 1.53
N GLU A 24 -7.29 -12.35 0.58
CA GLU A 24 -6.31 -11.29 0.51
C GLU A 24 -7.06 -9.98 0.38
N ARG A 25 -6.79 -9.04 1.28
CA ARG A 25 -7.53 -7.78 1.32
C ARG A 25 -6.68 -6.71 0.64
N VAL A 26 -7.22 -6.14 -0.44
CA VAL A 26 -6.59 -5.06 -1.18
C VAL A 26 -7.09 -3.72 -0.65
N PHE A 27 -6.16 -2.81 -0.41
CA PHE A 27 -6.39 -1.43 -0.02
C PHE A 27 -5.79 -0.53 -1.08
N THR A 28 -6.56 0.43 -1.60
CA THR A 28 -6.09 1.41 -2.58
C THR A 28 -6.33 2.83 -2.09
N ALA A 29 -5.45 3.74 -2.49
CA ALA A 29 -5.59 5.16 -2.23
C ALA A 29 -5.01 5.98 -3.37
N HIS A 30 -5.61 7.15 -3.58
CA HIS A 30 -5.19 8.17 -4.51
C HIS A 30 -4.97 9.45 -3.72
N VAL A 31 -3.73 9.93 -3.69
CA VAL A 31 -3.30 11.06 -2.86
C VAL A 31 -2.73 12.14 -3.78
N ALA A 32 -3.21 13.36 -3.63
CA ALA A 32 -2.72 14.54 -4.32
C ALA A 32 -1.32 14.94 -3.81
N ALA A 33 -0.60 15.74 -4.60
CA ALA A 33 0.74 16.21 -4.25
C ALA A 33 0.78 16.97 -2.90
N ASP A 34 -0.28 17.70 -2.54
CA ASP A 34 -0.34 18.41 -1.25
C ASP A 34 -0.62 17.51 -0.04
N GLY A 35 -0.90 16.22 -0.26
CA GLY A 35 -1.29 15.26 0.77
C GLY A 35 -2.80 15.05 0.92
N THR A 36 -3.63 15.71 0.10
CA THR A 36 -5.08 15.53 0.11
C THR A 36 -5.44 14.12 -0.37
N LEU A 37 -6.25 13.40 0.43
CA LEU A 37 -6.78 12.10 0.03
C LEU A 37 -7.95 12.27 -0.93
N LEU A 38 -7.72 11.99 -2.21
CA LEU A 38 -8.73 12.17 -3.27
C LEU A 38 -9.71 11.00 -3.34
N ARG A 39 -9.21 9.77 -3.17
CA ARG A 39 -10.01 8.54 -3.18
C ARG A 39 -9.33 7.45 -2.40
N GLN A 40 -10.12 6.55 -1.81
CA GLN A 40 -9.63 5.30 -1.23
C GLN A 40 -10.67 4.19 -1.36
N SER A 41 -10.21 2.94 -1.33
CA SER A 41 -11.07 1.77 -1.19
C SER A 41 -10.35 0.67 -0.41
N PRO A 42 -10.92 0.14 0.69
CA PRO A 42 -12.08 0.65 1.44
C PRO A 42 -11.79 2.03 2.08
N ASN A 43 -12.51 2.43 3.13
CA ASN A 43 -12.09 3.56 3.97
C ASN A 43 -11.08 3.06 5.01
N TRP A 44 -9.78 3.20 4.75
CA TRP A 44 -8.69 2.64 5.55
C TRP A 44 -7.62 3.64 5.97
N ILE A 45 -7.57 4.84 5.37
CA ILE A 45 -6.71 5.95 5.76
C ILE A 45 -7.56 6.97 6.52
N THR A 46 -7.06 7.41 7.68
CA THR A 46 -7.71 8.40 8.54
C THR A 46 -7.09 9.78 8.45
N ASP A 47 -5.79 9.86 8.17
CA ASP A 47 -5.04 11.11 8.11
C ASP A 47 -3.80 10.97 7.23
N ILE A 48 -3.37 12.06 6.61
CA ILE A 48 -2.14 12.13 5.82
C ILE A 48 -1.36 13.38 6.23
N LYS A 49 -0.18 13.18 6.82
CA LYS A 49 0.75 14.25 7.12
C LYS A 49 1.79 14.37 6.01
N HIS A 50 1.70 15.45 5.23
CA HIS A 50 2.68 15.81 4.21
C HIS A 50 3.83 16.63 4.83
N GLN A 51 5.07 16.25 4.50
CA GLN A 51 6.32 16.88 4.95
C GLN A 51 7.23 17.12 3.74
N PRO A 52 7.09 18.25 3.04
CA PRO A 52 7.94 18.57 1.90
C PRO A 52 9.36 18.92 2.34
N GLN A 53 10.36 18.43 1.61
CA GLN A 53 11.74 18.88 1.73
C GLN A 53 12.22 19.38 0.36
N PRO A 54 12.30 20.71 0.17
CA PRO A 54 12.72 21.29 -1.10
C PRO A 54 14.08 20.74 -1.56
N ASN A 55 14.19 20.48 -2.87
CA ASN A 55 15.38 19.92 -3.51
C ASN A 55 15.80 18.52 -3.02
N TYR A 56 14.96 17.82 -2.26
CA TYR A 56 15.25 16.48 -1.79
C TYR A 56 14.08 15.54 -2.06
N PHE A 57 13.22 15.28 -1.07
CA PHE A 57 12.02 14.45 -1.23
C PHE A 57 10.83 15.06 -0.49
N SER A 58 9.63 14.64 -0.86
CA SER A 58 8.43 14.90 -0.04
C SER A 58 8.00 13.60 0.63
N LEU A 59 7.75 13.66 1.94
CA LEU A 59 7.33 12.51 2.73
C LEU A 59 5.87 12.64 3.14
N TYR A 60 5.09 11.59 2.90
CA TYR A 60 3.70 11.45 3.29
C TYR A 60 3.61 10.35 4.34
N LYS A 61 3.12 10.70 5.52
CA LYS A 61 2.85 9.75 6.60
C LYS A 61 1.35 9.51 6.67
N LEU A 62 0.93 8.35 6.21
CA LEU A 62 -0.48 7.95 6.21
C LEU A 62 -0.77 7.24 7.53
N THR A 63 -1.76 7.73 8.26
CA THR A 63 -2.32 7.06 9.44
C THR A 63 -3.46 6.16 9.00
N LEU A 64 -3.44 4.90 9.42
CA LEU A 64 -4.40 3.89 8.99
C LEU A 64 -5.44 3.61 10.07
N ASN A 65 -6.66 3.25 9.64
CA ASN A 65 -7.68 2.73 10.51
C ASN A 65 -7.37 1.27 10.89
N LYS A 66 -6.82 1.08 12.10
CA LYS A 66 -6.46 -0.23 12.65
C LYS A 66 -7.63 -1.22 12.74
N GLN A 67 -8.88 -0.74 12.85
CA GLN A 67 -10.07 -1.62 12.86
C GLN A 67 -10.36 -2.24 11.49
N VAL A 68 -9.98 -1.54 10.42
CA VAL A 68 -10.17 -1.96 9.02
C VAL A 68 -8.98 -2.79 8.54
N VAL A 69 -7.75 -2.33 8.80
CA VAL A 69 -6.50 -2.96 8.37
C VAL A 69 -6.17 -4.20 9.22
N ARG A 70 -6.43 -4.14 10.54
CA ARG A 70 -6.29 -5.19 11.57
C ARG A 70 -4.88 -5.72 11.84
N GLN A 71 -4.04 -5.89 10.83
CA GLN A 71 -2.67 -6.38 10.93
C GLN A 71 -1.76 -5.68 9.92
N ASP A 72 -0.44 -5.81 10.08
CA ASP A 72 0.52 -5.23 9.13
C ASP A 72 0.23 -5.73 7.70
N PRO A 73 0.13 -4.81 6.71
CA PRO A 73 0.08 -5.22 5.32
C PRO A 73 1.32 -6.05 4.96
N GLY A 74 1.11 -7.14 4.21
CA GLY A 74 2.21 -7.99 3.72
C GLY A 74 3.02 -7.31 2.62
N PHE A 75 2.36 -6.45 1.84
CA PHE A 75 2.97 -5.73 0.72
C PHE A 75 2.30 -4.38 0.53
N CYS A 76 3.08 -3.38 0.13
CA CYS A 76 2.56 -2.13 -0.40
C CYS A 76 3.43 -1.67 -1.57
N THR A 77 2.78 -1.13 -2.60
CA THR A 77 3.41 -0.52 -3.76
C THR A 77 2.79 0.83 -4.03
N VAL A 78 3.59 1.74 -4.60
CA VAL A 78 3.16 3.09 -4.93
C VAL A 78 3.64 3.45 -6.33
N SER A 79 2.82 4.18 -7.06
CA SER A 79 3.17 4.78 -8.35
C SER A 79 2.97 6.27 -8.28
N ALA A 80 3.98 7.04 -8.68
CA ALA A 80 3.77 8.44 -9.05
C ALA A 80 2.88 8.47 -10.30
N ILE A 81 1.93 9.39 -10.35
CA ILE A 81 1.01 9.58 -11.48
C ILE A 81 0.86 11.05 -11.87
N ASP A 82 1.70 11.91 -11.29
CA ASP A 82 1.64 13.36 -11.51
C ASP A 82 1.97 13.71 -12.96
N ALA A 83 0.93 14.11 -13.69
CA ALA A 83 1.01 14.48 -15.09
C ALA A 83 1.09 16.00 -15.34
N SER A 84 1.26 16.81 -14.29
CA SER A 84 1.20 18.28 -14.40
C SER A 84 2.32 18.90 -15.26
N SER A 85 3.42 18.19 -15.47
CA SER A 85 4.45 18.59 -16.45
C SER A 85 5.20 17.38 -17.01
N TYR A 86 5.84 17.56 -18.17
CA TYR A 86 6.67 16.53 -18.79
C TYR A 86 7.81 16.06 -17.87
N ASP A 87 8.50 17.01 -17.22
CA ASP A 87 9.54 16.69 -16.25
C ASP A 87 9.02 15.80 -15.11
N ARG A 88 7.83 16.09 -14.58
CA ARG A 88 7.26 15.32 -13.46
C ARG A 88 6.84 13.93 -13.89
N GLN A 89 6.38 13.75 -15.12
CA GLN A 89 6.10 12.43 -15.70
C GLN A 89 7.38 11.61 -15.92
N LEU A 90 8.46 12.24 -16.38
CA LEU A 90 9.70 11.55 -16.73
C LEU A 90 10.57 11.22 -15.51
N TYR A 91 10.68 12.18 -14.58
CA TYR A 91 11.59 12.10 -13.43
C TYR A 91 10.88 11.73 -12.12
N GLY A 92 9.55 11.75 -12.10
CA GLY A 92 8.76 11.49 -10.91
C GLY A 92 8.85 10.05 -10.45
N GLN A 93 9.25 9.86 -9.20
CA GLN A 93 9.32 8.57 -8.54
C GLN A 93 8.60 8.62 -7.20
N ALA A 94 7.98 7.50 -6.84
CA ALA A 94 7.38 7.29 -5.53
C ALA A 94 7.88 5.97 -4.94
N LYS A 95 8.03 5.92 -3.62
CA LYS A 95 8.48 4.73 -2.89
C LYS A 95 7.77 4.60 -1.56
N VAL A 96 7.36 3.39 -1.21
CA VAL A 96 6.93 3.06 0.15
C VAL A 96 8.17 3.02 1.05
N THR A 97 8.16 3.80 2.14
CA THR A 97 9.30 3.92 3.05
C THR A 97 9.17 2.96 4.22
N GLY A 98 10.17 2.11 4.42
CA GLY A 98 10.19 1.14 5.52
C GLY A 98 9.14 0.04 5.37
N LYS A 99 8.88 -0.68 6.47
CA LYS A 99 7.87 -1.72 6.55
C LYS A 99 6.47 -1.10 6.76
N PRO A 100 5.45 -1.44 5.96
CA PRO A 100 4.06 -1.09 6.26
C PRO A 100 3.60 -1.68 7.59
N LEU A 101 2.93 -0.88 8.41
CA LEU A 101 2.38 -1.32 9.69
C LEU A 101 0.85 -1.17 9.69
N ALA A 102 0.17 -1.89 10.57
CA ALA A 102 -1.28 -1.86 10.71
C ALA A 102 -1.85 -0.44 10.97
N GLU A 103 -1.03 0.47 11.48
CA GLU A 103 -1.38 1.83 11.87
C GLU A 103 -0.77 2.91 10.98
N LYS A 104 0.24 2.58 10.16
CA LYS A 104 0.92 3.58 9.32
C LYS A 104 1.58 3.01 8.07
N VAL A 105 1.56 3.82 7.01
CA VAL A 105 2.40 3.65 5.82
C VAL A 105 3.11 4.97 5.54
N GLY A 106 4.40 4.91 5.23
CA GLY A 106 5.13 6.06 4.72
C GLY A 106 5.30 5.95 3.20
N VAL A 107 5.08 7.07 2.51
CA VAL A 107 5.34 7.20 1.06
C VAL A 107 6.27 8.39 0.87
N MET A 108 7.30 8.22 0.05
CA MET A 108 8.23 9.27 -0.34
C MET A 108 8.12 9.51 -1.83
N THR A 109 8.09 10.76 -2.25
CA THR A 109 8.14 11.16 -3.65
C THR A 109 9.36 12.02 -3.93
N GLN A 110 9.90 11.91 -5.14
CA GLN A 110 11.09 12.66 -5.57
C GLN A 110 11.13 12.79 -7.09
N LEU A 111 11.70 13.89 -7.58
CA LEU A 111 12.17 14.00 -8.95
C LEU A 111 13.63 13.51 -9.01
N VAL A 112 13.86 12.33 -9.58
CA VAL A 112 15.20 11.72 -9.69
C VAL A 112 15.85 12.10 -11.02
N ASP A 113 17.19 12.07 -11.09
CA ASP A 113 17.97 12.27 -12.32
C ASP A 113 17.72 13.60 -13.07
N LYS A 114 17.03 14.55 -12.43
CA LYS A 114 16.86 15.91 -12.95
C LYS A 114 18.17 16.68 -12.84
N LYS A 115 18.55 17.38 -13.91
CA LYS A 115 19.72 18.27 -13.89
C LYS A 115 19.43 19.51 -13.03
N GLY A 116 20.19 19.70 -11.96
CA GLY A 116 20.06 20.85 -11.06
C GLY A 116 19.06 20.63 -9.91
N PRO A 117 18.69 21.69 -9.16
CA PRO A 117 17.79 21.58 -8.03
C PRO A 117 16.40 21.10 -8.46
N SER A 118 15.84 20.09 -7.77
CA SER A 118 14.53 19.53 -8.12
C SER A 118 13.36 20.41 -7.73
N GLY A 119 13.55 21.39 -6.84
CA GLY A 119 12.50 22.29 -6.36
C GLY A 119 11.49 21.54 -5.50
N ASP A 120 10.22 21.60 -5.89
CA ASP A 120 9.15 20.85 -5.23
C ASP A 120 9.10 19.39 -5.72
N ASN A 121 9.24 18.49 -4.77
CA ASN A 121 9.29 17.04 -4.98
C ASN A 121 7.99 16.33 -4.56
N ALA A 122 6.98 17.09 -4.10
CA ALA A 122 5.64 16.56 -3.87
C ALA A 122 5.09 16.02 -5.18
N LEU A 123 4.47 14.84 -5.21
CA LEU A 123 3.87 14.26 -6.41
C LEU A 123 2.52 13.64 -6.06
N GLU A 124 1.59 13.68 -6.99
CA GLU A 124 0.37 12.87 -6.94
C GLU A 124 0.72 11.38 -7.13
N PHE A 125 0.10 10.50 -6.33
CA PHE A 125 0.39 9.07 -6.36
C PHE A 125 -0.83 8.16 -6.11
N LEU A 126 -0.71 6.92 -6.61
CA LEU A 126 -1.58 5.80 -6.26
C LEU A 126 -0.83 4.84 -5.36
N LEU A 127 -1.44 4.47 -4.23
CA LEU A 127 -0.93 3.50 -3.27
C LEU A 127 -1.83 2.26 -3.30
N MET A 128 -1.22 1.08 -3.33
CA MET A 128 -1.91 -0.19 -3.13
C MET A 128 -1.20 -0.99 -2.04
N CYS A 129 -1.95 -1.54 -1.09
CA CYS A 129 -1.47 -2.46 -0.08
C CYS A 129 -2.28 -3.75 -0.10
N THR A 130 -1.63 -4.88 0.19
CA THR A 130 -2.30 -6.18 0.36
C THR A 130 -1.99 -6.80 1.71
N ARG A 131 -2.89 -7.68 2.16
CA ARG A 131 -2.86 -8.32 3.47
C ARG A 131 -3.36 -9.75 3.39
#